data_AF-A0A356KHU2-F1
#
_entry.id   AF-A0A356KHU2-F1
#
_cell.length_a   1.000
_cell.length_b   1.000
_cell.length_c   1.000
_cell.angle_alpha   90.00
_cell.angle_beta   90.00
_cell.angle_gamma   90.00
#
_symmetry.space_group_name_H-M   'P 1'
#
loop_
_entity.id
_entity.type
_entity.pdbx_description
1 polymer ?
#
loop_
_entity_poly.entity_id
_entity_poly.type
_entity_poly.pdbx_seq_one_letter_code
_entity_poly.pdbx_strand_id
1 'polypeptide(L)'
;MTAPLTGEPFAHYFDESHDQFREAAAAFVRAEVAPYAQEWEEAESFPRELYAKAAAAGLLGPALPEELGGGGGDLFHMVASTEELLAGGSTGVMVGLG
;
A
#
# COMPACT_ATOMS: atom_id res chain seq x y z
N MET A 1 9.86 -37.53 7.37
CA MET A 1 10.95 -36.57 7.64
C MET A 1 11.29 -35.90 6.31
N THR A 2 10.64 -34.79 6.01
CA THR A 2 11.01 -33.91 4.89
C THR A 2 12.24 -33.12 5.29
N ALA A 3 13.25 -33.09 4.43
CA ALA A 3 14.51 -32.40 4.66
C ALA A 3 14.28 -30.89 4.93
N PRO A 4 15.08 -30.25 5.80
CA PRO A 4 14.99 -28.82 6.02
C PRO A 4 15.42 -28.07 4.75
N LEU A 5 14.69 -27.01 4.41
CA LEU A 5 15.01 -26.12 3.30
C LEU A 5 16.32 -25.38 3.65
N THR A 6 17.43 -25.76 3.01
CA THR A 6 18.78 -25.21 3.26
C THR A 6 19.06 -23.89 2.54
N GLY A 7 18.04 -23.08 2.28
CA GLY A 7 18.20 -21.66 1.91
C GLY A 7 17.49 -20.82 2.97
N GLU A 8 18.08 -19.71 3.40
CA GLU A 8 17.45 -18.73 4.29
C GLU A 8 16.03 -18.43 3.79
N PRO A 9 14.96 -18.99 4.41
CA PRO A 9 13.67 -19.17 3.73
C PRO A 9 12.88 -17.86 3.49
N PHE A 10 13.46 -16.72 3.85
CA PHE A 10 12.79 -15.42 3.89
C PHE A 10 13.61 -14.26 3.29
N ALA A 11 14.79 -14.53 2.72
CA ALA A 11 15.78 -13.47 2.49
C ALA A 11 15.56 -12.54 1.28
N HIS A 12 14.57 -12.75 0.40
CA HIS A 12 14.38 -11.86 -0.76
C HIS A 12 12.94 -11.83 -1.29
N TYR A 13 11.99 -11.50 -0.43
CA TYR A 13 10.63 -11.17 -0.88
C TYR A 13 10.49 -9.71 -1.34
N PHE A 14 11.32 -8.83 -0.78
CA PHE A 14 11.42 -7.44 -1.18
C PHE A 14 12.72 -7.21 -1.93
N ASP A 15 12.65 -6.34 -2.92
CA ASP A 15 13.77 -5.84 -3.73
C ASP A 15 13.65 -4.33 -3.88
N GLU A 16 14.57 -3.75 -4.65
CA GLU A 16 14.65 -2.30 -4.85
C GLU A 16 13.36 -1.68 -5.41
N SER A 17 12.61 -2.40 -6.26
CA SER A 17 11.35 -1.89 -6.81
C SER A 17 10.28 -1.73 -5.72
N HIS A 18 10.23 -2.67 -4.79
CA HIS A 18 9.33 -2.61 -3.65
C HIS A 18 9.71 -1.51 -2.67
N ASP A 19 11.00 -1.30 -2.43
CA ASP A 19 11.49 -0.26 -1.54
C ASP A 19 11.16 1.14 -2.09
N GLN A 20 11.34 1.34 -3.40
CA GLN A 20 10.94 2.58 -4.08
C GLN A 20 9.43 2.82 -4.00
N PHE A 21 8.63 1.78 -4.26
CA PHE A 21 7.18 1.85 -4.15
C PHE A 21 6.74 2.17 -2.71
N ARG A 22 7.37 1.53 -1.71
CA ARG A 22 7.12 1.78 -0.30
C ARG A 22 7.40 3.23 0.08
N GLU A 23 8.52 3.80 -0.37
CA GLU A 23 8.85 5.20 -0.07
C GLU A 23 7.80 6.16 -0.66
N ALA A 24 7.33 5.88 -1.89
CA ALA A 24 6.27 6.66 -2.52
C ALA A 24 4.94 6.53 -1.77
N ALA A 25 4.54 5.33 -1.37
CA ALA A 25 3.35 5.08 -0.55
C ALA A 25 3.43 5.79 0.81
N ALA A 26 4.57 5.68 1.49
CA ALA A 26 4.82 6.36 2.75
C ALA A 26 4.74 7.88 2.62
N ALA A 27 5.25 8.45 1.52
CA ALA A 27 5.16 9.87 1.23
C ALA A 27 3.71 10.33 1.03
N PHE A 28 2.93 9.59 0.25
CA PHE A 28 1.49 9.84 0.09
C PHE A 28 0.77 9.79 1.44
N VAL A 29 0.99 8.75 2.23
CA VAL A 29 0.32 8.59 3.53
C VAL A 29 0.66 9.72 4.49
N ARG A 30 1.92 10.13 4.59
CA ARG A 30 2.33 11.27 5.43
C ARG A 30 1.68 12.59 5.02
N ALA A 31 1.48 12.81 3.72
CA ALA A 31 0.95 14.06 3.20
C ALA A 31 -0.59 14.10 3.18
N GLU A 32 -1.22 13.01 2.76
CA GLU A 32 -2.63 12.98 2.36
C GLU A 32 -3.53 12.18 3.32
N VAL A 33 -2.96 11.38 4.23
CA VAL A 33 -3.74 10.48 5.12
C VAL A 33 -3.53 10.84 6.59
N ALA A 34 -2.30 10.71 7.08
CA ALA A 34 -1.99 10.82 8.50
C ALA A 34 -2.48 12.13 9.17
N PRO A 35 -2.46 13.31 8.52
CA PRO A 35 -2.96 14.53 9.12
C PRO A 35 -4.49 14.57 9.35
N TYR A 36 -5.24 13.73 8.64
CA TYR A 36 -6.70 13.81 8.55
C TYR A 36 -7.43 12.55 9.04
N ALA A 37 -6.71 11.44 9.20
CA ALA A 37 -7.26 10.13 9.56
C ALA A 37 -8.21 10.18 10.77
N GLN A 38 -7.80 10.84 11.87
CA GLN A 38 -8.62 10.96 13.07
C GLN A 38 -9.91 11.75 12.83
N GLU A 39 -9.85 12.84 12.07
CA GLU A 39 -11.03 13.66 11.74
C GLU A 39 -12.07 12.84 10.98
N TRP A 40 -11.63 12.02 10.03
CA TRP A 40 -12.51 11.15 9.25
C TRP A 40 -13.17 10.06 10.08
N GLU A 41 -12.42 9.46 11.01
CA GLU A 41 -12.96 8.47 11.95
C GLU A 41 -14.01 9.07 12.88
N GLU A 42 -13.73 10.23 13.48
CA GLU A 42 -14.69 10.94 14.34
C GLU A 42 -15.95 11.38 13.58
N ALA A 43 -15.80 11.73 12.30
CA ALA A 43 -16.90 12.13 11.43
C ALA A 43 -17.64 10.94 10.79
N GLU A 44 -17.21 9.69 11.02
CA GLU A 44 -17.73 8.47 10.38
C GLU A 44 -17.82 8.60 8.84
N SER A 45 -16.84 9.27 8.25
CA SER A 45 -16.86 9.64 6.82
C SER A 45 -15.58 9.24 6.11
N PHE A 46 -15.65 9.13 4.79
CA PHE A 46 -14.49 8.82 3.96
C PHE A 46 -14.38 9.80 2.78
N PRO A 47 -13.25 10.49 2.60
CA PRO A 47 -13.07 11.48 1.53
C PRO A 47 -13.03 10.82 0.15
N ARG A 48 -14.04 11.05 -0.69
CA ARG A 48 -14.09 10.44 -2.03
C ARG A 48 -12.98 10.93 -2.96
N GLU A 49 -12.48 12.15 -2.77
CA GLU A 49 -11.33 12.66 -3.54
C GLU A 49 -10.02 11.89 -3.27
N LEU A 50 -9.92 11.20 -2.12
CA LEU A 50 -8.71 10.47 -1.76
C LEU A 50 -8.44 9.31 -2.73
N TYR A 51 -9.49 8.70 -3.30
CA TYR A 51 -9.35 7.72 -4.38
C TYR A 51 -8.63 8.29 -5.60
N ALA A 52 -8.99 9.50 -6.04
CA ALA A 52 -8.36 10.14 -7.19
C ALA A 52 -6.89 10.49 -6.90
N LYS A 53 -6.60 10.96 -5.68
CA LYS A 53 -5.23 11.23 -5.24
C LYS A 53 -4.39 9.95 -5.17
N ALA A 54 -4.92 8.88 -4.60
CA ALA A 54 -4.26 7.58 -4.51
C ALA A 54 -4.01 6.97 -5.90
N ALA A 55 -4.97 7.10 -6.83
CA ALA A 55 -4.82 6.67 -8.22
C ALA A 55 -3.68 7.44 -8.92
N ALA A 56 -3.65 8.77 -8.75
CA ALA A 56 -2.60 9.62 -9.32
C ALA A 56 -1.21 9.32 -8.72
N ALA A 57 -1.17 8.85 -7.47
CA ALA A 57 0.05 8.39 -6.80
C ALA A 57 0.43 6.94 -7.17
N GLY A 58 -0.36 6.23 -7.98
CA GLY A 58 -0.08 4.85 -8.40
C GLY A 58 -0.32 3.80 -7.31
N LEU A 59 -1.09 4.12 -6.27
CA LEU A 59 -1.32 3.23 -5.13
C LEU A 59 -2.53 2.31 -5.28
N LEU A 60 -3.40 2.56 -6.27
CA LEU A 60 -4.55 1.71 -6.52
C LEU A 60 -4.20 0.56 -7.46
N GLY A 61 -4.42 -0.68 -6.99
CA GLY A 61 -4.15 -1.89 -7.77
C GLY A 61 -2.68 -2.08 -8.17
N PRO A 62 -1.72 -2.01 -7.23
CA PRO A 62 -0.30 -2.01 -7.57
C PRO A 62 0.18 -3.32 -8.23
N ALA A 63 -0.49 -4.46 -7.94
CA ALA A 63 -0.20 -5.75 -8.58
C ALA A 63 -1.11 -6.10 -9.76
N LEU A 64 -2.05 -5.21 -10.11
CA LEU A 64 -2.94 -5.44 -11.24
C LEU A 64 -2.18 -5.16 -12.55
N PRO A 65 -2.40 -5.94 -13.63
CA PRO A 65 -1.78 -5.67 -14.92
C PRO A 65 -2.01 -4.25 -15.42
N GLU A 66 -0.99 -3.65 -16.04
CA GLU A 66 -1.07 -2.29 -16.61
C GLU A 66 -2.17 -2.15 -17.66
N GLU A 67 -2.45 -3.21 -18.44
CA GLU A 67 -3.53 -3.23 -19.45
C GLU A 67 -4.94 -3.05 -18.85
N LEU A 68 -5.09 -3.30 -17.53
CA LEU A 68 -6.31 -3.07 -16.77
C LEU A 68 -6.26 -1.74 -15.99
N GLY A 69 -5.22 -0.93 -16.18
CA GLY A 69 -4.99 0.32 -15.46
C GLY A 69 -4.32 0.15 -14.09
N GLY A 70 -3.68 -1.00 -13.83
CA GLY A 70 -2.93 -1.27 -12.61
C GLY A 70 -1.45 -0.85 -12.66
N GLY A 71 -0.73 -1.14 -11.57
CA GLY A 71 0.68 -0.78 -11.41
C GLY A 71 1.69 -1.78 -12.01
N GLY A 72 1.25 -2.96 -12.46
CA GLY A 72 2.13 -3.97 -13.07
C GLY A 72 3.13 -4.64 -12.12
N GLY A 73 3.06 -4.35 -10.82
CA GLY A 73 3.88 -4.97 -9.78
C GLY A 73 3.37 -6.34 -9.37
N ASP A 74 3.73 -6.77 -8.15
CA ASP A 74 3.45 -8.10 -7.65
C ASP A 74 2.80 -8.09 -6.24
N LEU A 75 2.67 -9.28 -5.64
CA LEU A 75 2.11 -9.43 -4.30
C LEU A 75 2.83 -8.57 -3.25
N PHE A 76 4.14 -8.40 -3.34
CA PHE A 76 4.90 -7.64 -2.35
C PHE A 76 4.75 -6.13 -2.53
N HIS A 77 4.38 -5.66 -3.71
CA HIS A 77 3.91 -4.29 -3.90
C HIS A 77 2.56 -4.07 -3.19
N MET A 78 1.64 -5.04 -3.22
CA MET A 78 0.40 -4.96 -2.42
C MET A 78 0.71 -4.96 -0.93
N VAL A 79 1.60 -5.84 -0.45
CA VAL A 79 1.99 -5.88 0.96
C VAL A 79 2.61 -4.56 1.40
N ALA A 80 3.54 -4.00 0.63
CA ALA A 80 4.13 -2.69 0.91
C ALA A 80 3.06 -1.59 0.96
N SER A 81 2.12 -1.57 0.00
CA SER A 81 1.02 -0.60 -0.01
C SER A 81 0.18 -0.69 1.26
N THR A 82 -0.24 -1.89 1.64
CA THR A 82 -1.09 -2.12 2.82
C THR A 82 -0.39 -1.72 4.11
N GLU A 83 0.90 -2.04 4.26
CA GLU A 83 1.69 -1.65 5.45
C GLU A 83 1.79 -0.13 5.61
N GLU A 84 2.08 0.59 4.52
CA GLU A 84 2.17 2.05 4.57
C GLU A 84 0.80 2.70 4.79
N LEU A 85 -0.26 2.22 4.14
CA LEU A 85 -1.62 2.72 4.36
C LEU A 85 -2.06 2.56 5.82
N LEU A 86 -1.74 1.42 6.45
CA LEU A 86 -1.99 1.20 7.88
C LEU A 86 -1.18 2.14 8.78
N ALA A 87 0.06 2.48 8.40
CA ALA A 87 0.88 3.44 9.14
C ALA A 87 0.25 4.86 9.17
N GLY A 88 -0.71 5.15 8.27
CA GLY A 88 -1.51 6.37 8.27
C GLY A 88 -2.49 6.51 9.43
N GLY A 89 -2.66 5.46 10.25
CA GLY A 89 -3.44 5.52 11.49
C GLY A 89 -4.94 5.28 11.33
N SER A 90 -5.41 4.88 10.15
CA SER A 90 -6.80 4.47 9.94
C SER A 90 -6.93 3.18 9.14
N THR A 91 -7.49 2.15 9.77
CA THR A 91 -7.85 0.89 9.11
C THR A 91 -8.92 1.12 8.03
N GLY A 92 -9.82 2.08 8.24
CA GLY A 92 -10.84 2.45 7.25
C GLY A 92 -10.24 2.95 5.95
N VAL A 93 -9.13 3.69 6.03
CA VAL A 93 -8.40 4.16 4.84
C VAL A 93 -7.73 3.01 4.09
N MET A 94 -7.07 2.09 4.81
CA MET A 94 -6.48 0.91 4.18
C MET A 94 -7.56 0.10 3.45
N VAL A 95 -8.67 -0.25 4.10
CA VAL A 95 -9.76 -1.02 3.47
C VAL A 95 -10.39 -0.26 2.30
N GLY A 96 -10.47 1.06 2.39
CA GLY A 96 -11.02 1.91 1.34
C GLY A 96 -10.16 1.91 0.08
N LEU A 97 -8.84 2.02 0.22
CA LEU A 97 -7.92 2.23 -0.92
C LEU A 97 -7.30 0.94 -1.47
N GLY A 98 -7.17 -0.12 -0.68
CA GLY A 98 -6.59 -1.39 -1.14
C GLY A 98 -5.86 -2.16 -0.07
#